data_AF-A0A7X0SFS7-F1
#
_entry.id   AF-A0A7X0SFS7-F1
#
_cell.length_a   1.000
_cell.length_b   1.000
_cell.length_c   1.000
_cell.angle_alpha   90.00
_cell.angle_beta   90.00
_cell.angle_gamma   90.00
#
_symmetry.space_group_name_H-M   'P 1'
#
loop_
_entity.id
_entity.type
_entity.pdbx_description
1 polymer ?
#
loop_
_entity_poly.entity_id
_entity_poly.type
_entity_poly.pdbx_seq_one_letter_code
_entity_poly.pdbx_strand_id
1 'polypeptide(L)' 'MEIVILIARIILLILSGMSSVGAVEEVAKASGVASAILWSKLPSRFK' A
#
# COMPACT_ATOMS: atom_id res chain seq x y z
N MET A 1 -12.59 6.15 -5.85
CA MET A 1 -11.16 6.45 -6.16
C MET A 1 -10.43 5.12 -6.09
N GLU A 2 -10.07 4.58 -7.25
CA GLU A 2 -9.85 3.14 -7.42
C GLU A 2 -8.72 2.61 -6.57
N ILE A 3 -8.88 1.39 -6.05
CA ILE A 3 -7.89 0.70 -5.21
C ILE A 3 -6.49 0.70 -5.84
N VAL A 4 -6.43 0.77 -7.18
CA VAL A 4 -5.23 0.93 -8.00
C VAL A 4 -4.40 2.16 -7.60
N ILE A 5 -5.03 3.31 -7.31
CA ILE A 5 -4.34 4.53 -6.88
C ILE A 5 -3.69 4.32 -5.51
N LEU A 6 -4.37 3.62 -4.60
CA LEU A 6 -3.83 3.30 -3.28
C LEU A 6 -2.63 2.35 -3.39
N ILE A 7 -2.71 1.33 -4.26
CA ILE A 7 -1.58 0.43 -4.54
C ILE A 7 -0.40 1.18 -5.14
N ALA A 8 -0.62 2.08 -6.11
CA ALA A 8 0.45 2.90 -6.68
C ALA A 8 1.13 3.78 -5.61
N ARG A 9 0.36 4.34 -4.68
CA ARG A 9 0.89 5.13 -3.56
C ARG A 9 1.74 4.28 -2.61
N ILE A 10 1.28 3.06 -2.29
CA ILE A 10 2.07 2.10 -1.49
C ILE A 10 3.40 1.81 -2.18
N ILE A 11 3.39 1.51 -3.48
CA ILE A 11 4.60 1.23 -4.26
C ILE A 11 5.56 2.44 -4.23
N LEU A 12 5.06 3.67 -4.40
CA LEU A 12 5.90 4.87 -4.31
C LEU A 12 6.57 5.04 -2.94
N LEU A 13 5.86 4.75 -1.85
CA LEU A 13 6.43 4.80 -0.50
C LEU A 13 7.51 3.73 -0.33
N ILE A 14 7.30 2.53 -0.84
CA ILE A 14 8.29 1.44 -0.81
C ILE A 14 9.54 1.82 -1.60
N LEU A 15 9.36 2.37 -2.81
CA LEU A 15 10.47 2.86 -3.64
C LEU A 15 11.22 4.03 -2.99
N SER A 16 10.58 4.76 -2.08
CA SER A 16 11.20 5.81 -1.27
C SER A 16 11.97 5.26 -0.05
N GLY A 17 12.05 3.94 0.11
CA GLY A 17 12.79 3.27 1.18
C GLY A 17 11.93 2.91 2.41
N MET A 18 10.61 3.08 2.35
CA MET A 18 9.71 2.60 3.41
C MET A 18 9.53 1.08 3.32
N SER A 19 9.35 0.42 4.47
CA SER A 19 9.01 -1.02 4.46
C SER A 19 7.63 -1.26 3.83
N SER A 20 7.44 -2.40 3.18
CA SER A 20 6.17 -2.79 2.56
C SER A 20 5.00 -2.72 3.55
N VAL A 21 5.23 -3.23 4.76
CA VAL A 21 4.23 -3.24 5.84
C VAL A 21 3.92 -1.81 6.28
N GLY A 22 4.93 -0.98 6.50
CA GLY A 22 4.74 0.42 6.89
C GLY A 22 3.98 1.24 5.85
N ALA A 23 4.31 1.05 4.56
CA ALA A 23 3.62 1.72 3.47
C ALA A 23 2.14 1.32 3.37
N VAL A 24 1.84 0.03 3.57
CA VAL A 24 0.46 -0.47 3.58
C VAL A 24 -0.33 0.08 4.77
N GLU A 25 0.26 0.13 5.96
CA GLU A 25 -0.38 0.70 7.15
C GLU A 25 -0.63 2.20 7.01
N GLU A 26 0.33 2.94 6.47
CA GLU A 26 0.22 4.39 6.25
C GLU A 26 -0.94 4.71 5.29
N VAL A 27 -1.01 3.98 4.17
CA VAL A 27 -2.08 4.16 3.19
C VAL A 27 -3.42 3.64 3.72
N ALA A 28 -3.45 2.57 4.52
CA ALA A 28 -4.66 2.10 5.18
C ALA A 28 -5.24 3.16 6.13
N LYS A 29 -4.41 3.75 6.99
CA LYS A 29 -4.82 4.82 7.92
C LYS A 29 -5.34 6.05 7.17
N ALA A 30 -4.67 6.46 6.09
CA ALA A 30 -5.05 7.64 5.34
C ALA A 30 -6.32 7.46 4.48
N SER A 31 -6.61 6.25 4.03
CA SER A 31 -7.72 5.96 3.10
C SER A 31 -8.96 5.34 3.75
N GLY A 32 -8.85 4.86 4.99
CA GLY A 32 -9.91 4.09 5.66
C GLY A 32 -10.11 2.68 5.09
N VAL A 33 -9.25 2.24 4.16
CA VAL A 33 -9.29 0.88 3.59
C VAL A 33 -8.53 -0.08 4.49
N ALA A 34 -9.09 -1.26 4.73
CA ALA A 34 -8.43 -2.28 5.54
C ALA A 34 -7.06 -2.67 4.94
N SER A 35 -6.03 -2.68 5.78
CA SER A 35 -4.65 -3.05 5.41
C SER A 35 -4.56 -4.42 4.75
N ALA A 36 -5.36 -5.40 5.19
CA ALA A 36 -5.43 -6.73 4.59
C ALA A 36 -5.87 -6.70 3.12
N ILE A 37 -6.77 -5.79 2.74
CA ILE A 37 -7.23 -5.65 1.35
C ILE A 37 -6.09 -5.08 0.49
N LEU A 38 -5.42 -4.04 0.99
CA LEU A 38 -4.27 -3.43 0.32
C LEU A 38 -3.12 -4.43 0.18
N TRP A 39 -2.81 -5.18 1.23
CA TRP A 39 -1.80 -6.23 1.23
C TRP A 39 -2.12 -7.34 0.22
N SER A 40 -3.37 -7.78 0.15
CA SER A 40 -3.80 -8.79 -0.82
C SER A 40 -3.61 -8.34 -2.26
N LYS A 41 -3.91 -7.06 -2.55
CA LYS A 41 -3.82 -6.45 -3.89
C LYS A 41 -2.44 -5.95 -4.27
N LEU A 42 -1.51 -5.86 -3.33
CA LEU A 42 -0.13 -5.46 -3.60
C LEU A 42 0.58 -6.53 -4.46
N PRO A 43 1.34 -6.16 -5.50
CA PRO A 43 2.11 -7.13 -6.29
C PRO A 43 3.19 -7.81 -5.43
N SER A 44 3.43 -9.10 -5.64
CA SER A 44 4.37 -9.91 -4.84
C SER A 44 5.81 -9.37 -4.81
N ARG A 45 6.24 -8.63 -5.83
CA ARG A 45 7.57 -7.97 -5.87
C ARG A 45 7.73 -6.89 -4.78
N PHE A 46 6.62 -6.29 -4.34
CA PHE A 46 6.61 -5.21 -3.36
C PHE A 46 6.06 -5.68 -2.00
N LYS A 47 5.77 -6.97 -1.84
CA LYS A 47 5.49 -7.55 -0.53
C LYS A 47 6.82 -7.79 0.16
#